data_AF-W6TH83-F1
#
_entry.id   AF-W6TH83-F1
#
_cell.length_a   1.000
_cell.length_b   1.000
_cell.length_c   1.000
_cell.angle_alpha   90.00
_cell.angle_beta   90.00
_cell.angle_gamma   90.00
#
_symmetry.space_group_name_H-M   'P 1'
#
loop_
_entity.id
_entity.type
_entity.pdbx_description
1 polymer ?
#
loop_
_entity_poly.entity_id
_entity_poly.type
_entity_poly.pdbx_seq_one_letter_code
_entity_poly.pdbx_strand_id
1 'polypeptide(L)'
;MLISKMFKVIFAFNLLILSLMLSCKERQDNQNEITDEITDEQIDESEFSEGFKTPEEAYLGLQTSLNKLKEFYYYRSEKFDKAQFTSLFRQILIEQNCQPQYCDITNFENKVYISFRFDIKIMKQLKLIFEKLLLIPAERGETHYVGGTLKSLKIFANIIHGVIDENGKILSNDNLVSIKNSNDIGGIVSIKNYIDDMYLEMDKFLKLFENMITELIKLDTIEDIRKKMNPLYMLAHGLAHTKADNTNPFFVIFSDITNLSNKIEDRIVDLILFMDN
;
A
#
# COMPACT_ATOMS: atom_id res chain seq x y z
N MET A 1 -30.06 -2.47 -24.75
CA MET A 1 -29.02 -2.63 -25.80
C MET A 1 -27.75 -1.79 -25.55
N LEU A 2 -27.82 -0.58 -24.99
CA LEU A 2 -26.64 0.27 -24.72
C LEU A 2 -25.63 -0.32 -23.71
N ILE A 3 -26.11 -0.93 -22.62
CA ILE A 3 -25.27 -1.49 -21.54
C ILE A 3 -24.27 -2.54 -22.08
N SER A 4 -24.71 -3.42 -22.98
CA SER A 4 -23.85 -4.43 -23.63
C SER A 4 -22.70 -3.82 -24.45
N LYS A 5 -22.87 -2.60 -24.99
CA LYS A 5 -21.80 -1.89 -25.70
C LYS A 5 -20.78 -1.28 -24.72
N MET A 6 -21.21 -0.75 -23.58
CA MET A 6 -20.30 -0.24 -22.55
C MET A 6 -19.40 -1.33 -21.97
N PHE A 7 -19.95 -2.50 -21.63
CA PHE A 7 -19.14 -3.62 -21.13
C PHE A 7 -18.09 -4.08 -22.13
N LYS A 8 -18.41 -4.14 -23.44
CA LYS A 8 -17.43 -4.48 -24.48
C LYS A 8 -16.32 -3.43 -24.62
N VAL A 9 -16.62 -2.14 -24.43
CA VAL A 9 -15.61 -1.07 -24.46
C VAL A 9 -14.69 -1.14 -23.24
N ILE A 10 -15.23 -1.35 -22.03
CA ILE A 10 -14.44 -1.48 -20.80
C ILE A 10 -13.55 -2.73 -20.85
N PHE A 11 -14.09 -3.86 -21.30
CA PHE A 11 -13.34 -5.11 -21.43
C PHE A 11 -12.22 -5.01 -22.48
N ALA A 12 -12.50 -4.37 -23.63
CA ALA A 12 -11.47 -4.08 -24.63
C ALA A 12 -10.38 -3.12 -24.13
N PHE A 13 -10.73 -2.14 -23.30
CA PHE A 13 -9.76 -1.20 -22.71
C PHE A 13 -8.84 -1.89 -21.70
N ASN A 14 -9.39 -2.76 -20.85
CA ASN A 14 -8.60 -3.56 -19.91
C ASN A 14 -7.70 -4.58 -20.63
N LEU A 15 -8.19 -5.23 -21.69
CA LEU A 15 -7.35 -6.10 -22.54
C LEU A 15 -6.25 -5.32 -23.26
N LEU A 16 -6.49 -4.07 -23.68
CA LEU A 16 -5.45 -3.22 -24.28
C LEU A 16 -4.33 -2.94 -23.26
N ILE A 17 -4.68 -2.58 -22.02
CA ILE A 17 -3.73 -2.36 -20.93
C ILE A 17 -2.94 -3.65 -20.64
N LEU A 18 -3.60 -4.81 -20.61
CA LEU A 18 -2.94 -6.10 -20.41
C LEU A 18 -1.99 -6.46 -21.57
N SER A 19 -2.37 -6.15 -22.81
CA SER A 19 -1.51 -6.37 -23.99
C SER A 19 -0.27 -5.48 -23.98
N LEU A 20 -0.38 -4.24 -23.47
CA LEU A 20 0.77 -3.34 -23.28
C LEU A 20 1.73 -3.83 -22.18
N MET A 21 1.24 -4.54 -21.16
CA MET A 21 2.09 -5.22 -20.17
C MET A 21 2.84 -6.42 -20.77
N LEU A 22 2.20 -7.16 -21.68
CA LEU A 22 2.77 -8.38 -22.28
C LEU A 22 3.67 -8.12 -23.49
N SER A 23 3.48 -7.02 -24.22
CA SER A 23 4.27 -6.72 -25.44
C SER A 23 5.74 -6.35 -25.19
N CYS A 24 6.17 -6.25 -23.94
CA CYS A 24 7.57 -6.01 -23.56
C CYS A 24 8.37 -7.28 -23.24
N LYS A 25 8.05 -8.42 -23.87
CA LYS A 25 8.90 -9.62 -23.81
C LYS A 25 8.87 -10.48 -25.08
N GLU A 26 9.55 -10.03 -26.14
CA GLU A 26 10.06 -10.96 -27.17
C GLU A 26 11.24 -10.40 -28.00
N ARG A 27 12.19 -11.31 -28.36
CA ARG A 27 13.30 -11.20 -29.35
C ARG A 27 14.47 -10.23 -29.08
N GLN A 28 15.74 -10.52 -29.43
CA GLN A 28 16.55 -11.73 -29.77
C GLN A 28 18.04 -11.22 -29.90
N ASP A 29 19.16 -11.95 -29.78
CA ASP A 29 19.45 -13.38 -29.50
C ASP A 29 20.96 -13.58 -29.13
N ASN A 30 21.35 -14.75 -28.57
CA ASN A 30 22.72 -15.33 -28.51
C ASN A 30 23.82 -14.58 -27.70
N GLN A 31 24.87 -15.21 -27.12
CA GLN A 31 25.42 -16.57 -27.30
C GLN A 31 26.25 -17.00 -26.06
N ASN A 32 26.06 -18.24 -25.55
CA ASN A 32 27.11 -19.24 -25.27
C ASN A 32 26.58 -20.40 -24.40
N GLU A 33 26.80 -21.62 -24.89
CA GLU A 33 26.57 -22.87 -24.18
C GLU A 33 27.63 -23.09 -23.10
N ILE A 34 27.20 -23.46 -21.88
CA ILE A 34 27.85 -24.55 -21.12
C ILE A 34 26.71 -25.39 -20.55
N THR A 35 26.62 -26.64 -21.01
CA THR A 35 25.82 -27.70 -20.39
C THR A 35 26.43 -28.10 -19.05
N ASP A 36 25.63 -28.16 -17.99
CA ASP A 36 25.80 -29.11 -16.90
C ASP A 36 24.42 -29.49 -16.36
N GLU A 37 24.24 -30.78 -16.06
CA GLU A 37 22.98 -31.33 -15.55
C GLU A 37 22.70 -30.81 -14.13
N ILE A 38 21.56 -30.15 -13.94
CA ILE A 38 20.95 -30.00 -12.62
C ILE A 38 19.52 -30.54 -12.72
N THR A 39 19.25 -31.54 -11.90
CA THR A 39 18.00 -32.30 -11.81
C THR A 39 16.79 -31.42 -11.48
N ASP A 40 15.61 -31.83 -11.98
CA ASP A 40 14.31 -31.31 -11.54
C ASP A 40 14.12 -31.54 -10.02
N GLU A 41 14.56 -30.58 -9.20
CA GLU A 41 13.98 -30.39 -7.87
C GLU A 41 12.63 -29.70 -8.05
N GLN A 42 11.58 -30.52 -8.10
CA GLN A 42 10.23 -30.06 -7.83
C GLN A 42 10.26 -29.33 -6.48
N ILE A 43 10.01 -28.02 -6.50
CA ILE A 43 9.84 -27.23 -5.29
C ILE A 43 8.59 -27.75 -4.61
N ASP A 44 8.79 -28.53 -3.55
CA ASP A 44 7.71 -29.08 -2.75
C ASP A 44 6.99 -27.93 -2.02
N GLU A 45 5.74 -27.66 -2.41
CA GLU A 45 4.90 -26.61 -1.78
C GLU A 45 4.52 -26.95 -0.33
N SER A 46 5.01 -28.07 0.23
CA SER A 46 4.70 -28.54 1.59
C SER A 46 5.28 -27.70 2.74
N GLU A 47 6.32 -26.87 2.52
CA GLU A 47 7.04 -26.20 3.61
C GLU A 47 6.41 -24.89 4.14
N PHE A 48 5.11 -24.65 3.88
CA PHE A 48 4.40 -23.43 4.33
C PHE A 48 3.05 -23.64 5.07
N SER A 49 2.77 -24.85 5.56
CA SER A 49 1.62 -25.05 6.46
C SER A 49 2.01 -24.87 7.94
N GLU A 50 1.53 -23.80 8.57
CA GLU A 50 1.05 -23.95 9.95
C GLU A 50 0.01 -25.07 9.92
N GLY A 51 0.22 -26.13 10.72
CA GLY A 51 -0.47 -27.42 10.59
C GLY A 51 -1.93 -27.44 11.05
N PHE A 52 -2.75 -26.53 10.51
CA PHE A 52 -4.20 -26.50 10.69
C PHE A 52 -4.82 -27.77 10.10
N LYS A 53 -5.66 -28.44 10.89
CA LYS A 53 -6.25 -29.74 10.55
C LYS A 53 -7.70 -29.61 10.08
N THR A 54 -8.30 -28.43 10.24
CA THR A 54 -9.69 -28.16 9.85
C THR A 54 -9.85 -26.76 9.23
N PRO A 55 -10.90 -26.53 8.42
CA PRO A 55 -11.22 -25.19 7.91
C PRO A 55 -11.53 -24.18 9.02
N GLU A 56 -12.13 -24.62 10.13
CA GLU A 56 -12.44 -23.76 11.28
C GLU A 56 -11.16 -23.23 11.96
N GLU A 57 -10.17 -24.10 12.20
CA GLU A 57 -8.87 -23.69 12.75
C GLU A 57 -8.14 -22.69 11.82
N ALA A 58 -8.13 -22.96 10.51
CA ALA A 58 -7.54 -22.05 9.52
C ALA A 58 -8.25 -20.69 9.47
N TYR A 59 -9.59 -20.69 9.55
CA TYR A 59 -10.38 -19.46 9.57
C TYR A 59 -10.17 -18.65 10.85
N LEU A 60 -10.02 -19.30 12.02
CA LEU A 60 -9.65 -18.62 13.27
C LEU A 60 -8.23 -18.03 13.18
N GLY A 61 -7.29 -18.70 12.50
CA GLY A 61 -5.97 -18.16 12.17
C GLY A 61 -6.07 -16.90 11.31
N LEU A 62 -6.84 -16.95 10.23
CA LEU A 62 -7.14 -15.81 9.36
C LEU A 62 -7.74 -14.62 10.14
N GLN A 63 -8.77 -14.87 10.97
CA GLN A 63 -9.38 -13.83 11.80
C GLN A 63 -8.38 -13.20 12.77
N THR A 64 -7.46 -13.99 13.33
CA THR A 64 -6.40 -13.49 14.22
C THR A 64 -5.46 -12.53 13.48
N SER A 65 -5.02 -12.89 12.28
CA SER A 65 -4.15 -12.02 11.45
C SER A 65 -4.88 -10.76 10.98
N LEU A 66 -6.14 -10.88 10.54
CA LEU A 66 -6.97 -9.72 10.17
C LEU A 66 -7.18 -8.76 11.36
N ASN A 67 -7.41 -9.29 12.57
CA ASN A 67 -7.56 -8.47 13.76
C ASN A 67 -6.28 -7.71 14.11
N LYS A 68 -5.08 -8.31 13.99
CA LYS A 68 -3.80 -7.58 14.15
C LYS A 68 -3.66 -6.43 13.14
N LEU A 69 -4.06 -6.65 11.89
CA LEU A 69 -4.03 -5.62 10.85
C LEU A 69 -5.03 -4.48 11.13
N LYS A 70 -6.25 -4.83 11.57
CA LYS A 70 -7.26 -3.87 12.04
C LYS A 70 -6.77 -3.10 13.27
N GLU A 71 -6.16 -3.75 14.25
CA GLU A 71 -5.58 -3.11 15.45
C GLU A 71 -4.52 -2.08 15.08
N PHE A 72 -3.59 -2.40 14.17
CA PHE A 72 -2.64 -1.41 13.65
C PHE A 72 -3.37 -0.20 13.06
N TYR A 73 -4.33 -0.45 12.16
CA TYR A 73 -5.00 0.58 11.38
C TYR A 73 -5.90 1.51 12.22
N TYR A 74 -6.63 0.94 13.17
CA TYR A 74 -7.57 1.65 14.03
C TYR A 74 -6.93 2.17 15.33
N TYR A 75 -5.67 1.80 15.64
CA TYR A 75 -4.95 2.35 16.78
C TYR A 75 -4.91 3.89 16.75
N ARG A 76 -5.25 4.51 17.89
CA ARG A 76 -5.14 5.95 18.13
C ARG A 76 -4.35 6.15 19.41
N SER A 77 -3.25 6.90 19.36
CA SER A 77 -2.53 7.29 20.58
C SER A 77 -3.38 8.25 21.39
N GLU A 78 -3.65 7.93 22.67
CA GLU A 78 -4.47 8.75 23.57
C GLU A 78 -3.98 10.20 23.71
N LYS A 79 -2.67 10.41 23.54
CA LYS A 79 -2.01 11.71 23.66
C LYS A 79 -2.01 12.51 22.35
N PHE A 80 -2.63 12.00 21.29
CA PHE A 80 -2.64 12.64 19.97
C PHE A 80 -3.71 13.73 19.87
N ASP A 81 -3.26 14.98 19.82
CA ASP A 81 -4.09 16.14 19.58
C ASP A 81 -3.95 16.60 18.12
N LYS A 82 -5.03 16.45 17.35
CA LYS A 82 -5.09 16.84 15.93
C LYS A 82 -4.88 18.34 15.71
N ALA A 83 -5.29 19.19 16.65
CA ALA A 83 -5.24 20.65 16.50
C ALA A 83 -3.80 21.17 16.38
N GLN A 84 -2.81 20.44 16.92
CA GLN A 84 -1.39 20.76 16.77
C GLN A 84 -0.88 20.62 15.33
N PHE A 85 -1.60 19.90 14.46
CA PHE A 85 -1.13 19.49 13.12
C PHE A 85 -1.97 20.02 11.95
N THR A 86 -3.16 20.57 12.18
CA THR A 86 -4.05 21.13 11.14
C THR A 86 -3.36 22.13 10.20
N SER A 87 -2.32 22.84 10.67
CA SER A 87 -1.54 23.77 9.83
C SER A 87 -0.81 23.09 8.68
N LEU A 88 -0.43 21.81 8.79
CA LEU A 88 0.30 21.06 7.77
C LEU A 88 -0.54 20.82 6.51
N PHE A 89 -1.85 20.64 6.68
CA PHE A 89 -2.76 20.26 5.60
C PHE A 89 -3.24 21.44 4.77
N ARG A 90 -2.93 22.68 5.19
CA ARG A 90 -3.23 23.91 4.43
C ARG A 90 -2.66 23.88 3.02
N GLN A 91 -1.48 23.30 2.82
CA GLN A 91 -0.87 23.20 1.48
C GLN A 91 -1.69 22.35 0.52
N ILE A 92 -2.40 21.32 1.02
CA ILE A 92 -3.25 20.46 0.19
C ILE A 92 -4.53 21.17 -0.21
N LEU A 93 -5.12 21.97 0.68
CA LEU A 93 -6.27 22.81 0.35
C LEU A 93 -5.93 23.79 -0.79
N ILE A 94 -4.71 24.34 -0.77
CA ILE A 94 -4.17 25.21 -1.83
C ILE A 94 -3.96 24.41 -3.13
N GLU A 95 -3.23 23.28 -3.09
CA GLU A 95 -2.93 22.48 -4.29
C GLU A 95 -4.17 21.90 -4.98
N GLN A 96 -5.17 21.48 -4.21
CA GLN A 96 -6.43 20.96 -4.74
C GLN A 96 -7.38 22.07 -5.20
N ASN A 97 -7.00 23.34 -5.01
CA ASN A 97 -7.81 24.54 -5.22
C ASN A 97 -9.23 24.39 -4.62
N CYS A 98 -9.29 23.70 -3.48
CA CYS A 98 -10.51 23.07 -3.01
C CYS A 98 -11.04 23.82 -1.79
N GLN A 99 -12.27 24.33 -1.89
CA GLN A 99 -12.88 24.99 -0.75
C GLN A 99 -13.20 23.96 0.35
N PRO A 100 -13.02 24.27 1.65
CA PRO A 100 -13.11 23.30 2.74
C PRO A 100 -14.43 22.51 2.82
N GLN A 101 -15.53 23.05 2.29
CA GLN A 101 -16.82 22.38 2.24
C GLN A 101 -16.98 21.31 1.14
N TYR A 102 -16.04 21.24 0.19
CA TYR A 102 -16.06 20.26 -0.91
C TYR A 102 -14.96 19.20 -0.83
N CYS A 103 -13.94 19.41 0.01
CA CYS A 103 -12.91 18.42 0.27
C CYS A 103 -13.09 17.76 1.63
N ASP A 104 -13.13 16.44 1.65
CA ASP A 104 -13.02 15.64 2.87
C ASP A 104 -11.57 15.65 3.40
N ILE A 105 -11.16 16.83 3.85
CA ILE A 105 -9.85 17.09 4.44
C ILE A 105 -9.71 16.30 5.76
N THR A 106 -10.80 16.08 6.48
CA THR A 106 -10.82 15.26 7.71
C THR A 106 -10.46 13.80 7.43
N ASN A 107 -11.00 13.19 6.37
CA ASN A 107 -10.55 11.87 5.92
C ASN A 107 -9.09 11.90 5.48
N PHE A 108 -8.67 12.91 4.72
CA PHE A 108 -7.27 13.05 4.32
C PHE A 108 -6.33 13.08 5.54
N GLU A 109 -6.58 13.97 6.50
CA GLU A 109 -5.85 14.09 7.76
C GLU A 109 -5.80 12.77 8.51
N ASN A 110 -6.95 12.13 8.70
CA ASN A 110 -7.04 10.83 9.37
C ASN A 110 -6.18 9.78 8.68
N LYS A 111 -6.20 9.67 7.34
CA LYS A 111 -5.37 8.71 6.60
C LYS A 111 -3.87 8.97 6.81
N VAL A 112 -3.43 10.22 6.83
CA VAL A 112 -2.03 10.56 7.16
C VAL A 112 -1.66 10.18 8.59
N TYR A 113 -2.52 10.46 9.57
CA TYR A 113 -2.26 10.08 10.96
C TYR A 113 -2.24 8.56 11.16
N ILE A 114 -3.08 7.81 10.44
CA ILE A 114 -3.11 6.33 10.45
C ILE A 114 -1.77 5.74 9.99
N SER A 115 -1.12 6.31 8.97
CA SER A 115 0.17 5.84 8.45
C SER A 115 1.32 5.90 9.46
N PHE A 116 1.13 6.58 10.60
CA PHE A 116 2.06 6.60 11.73
C PHE A 116 1.42 6.12 13.03
N ARG A 117 0.27 5.44 12.99
CA ARG A 117 -0.48 4.99 14.18
C ARG A 117 -0.73 6.13 15.18
N PHE A 118 -0.94 7.35 14.68
CA PHE A 118 -1.12 8.56 15.50
C PHE A 118 0.08 8.82 16.44
N ASP A 119 1.30 8.50 16.03
CA ASP A 119 2.50 8.83 16.79
C ASP A 119 2.75 10.35 16.79
N ILE A 120 2.64 10.95 17.97
CA ILE A 120 2.80 12.38 18.19
C ILE A 120 4.26 12.86 18.02
N LYS A 121 5.26 12.01 18.22
CA LYS A 121 6.67 12.35 18.06
C LYS A 121 7.01 12.44 16.57
N ILE A 122 6.64 11.44 15.76
CA ILE A 122 6.80 11.45 14.30
C ILE A 122 6.09 12.68 13.71
N MET A 123 4.83 12.93 14.09
CA MET A 123 4.08 14.07 13.57
C MET A 123 4.67 15.43 13.99
N LYS A 124 5.23 15.58 15.19
CA LYS A 124 5.97 16.80 15.61
C LYS A 124 7.25 17.00 14.81
N GLN A 125 7.98 15.92 14.54
CA GLN A 125 9.20 15.98 13.74
C GLN A 125 8.91 16.32 12.26
N LEU A 126 7.89 15.67 11.68
CA LEU A 126 7.38 15.97 10.34
C LEU A 126 6.95 17.43 10.21
N LYS A 127 6.26 17.96 11.24
CA LYS A 127 5.89 19.38 11.31
C LYS A 127 7.08 20.33 11.19
N LEU A 128 8.15 20.10 11.95
CA LEU A 128 9.35 20.94 11.91
C LEU A 128 10.03 20.91 10.53
N ILE A 129 10.11 19.74 9.90
CA ILE A 129 10.68 19.59 8.54
C ILE A 129 9.82 20.35 7.51
N PHE A 130 8.49 20.21 7.59
CA PHE A 130 7.58 20.90 6.68
C PHE A 130 7.59 22.41 6.91
N GLU A 131 7.64 22.89 8.15
CA GLU A 131 7.79 24.31 8.45
C GLU A 131 9.11 24.87 7.90
N LYS A 132 10.23 24.12 7.99
CA LYS A 132 11.51 24.49 7.35
C LYS A 132 11.41 24.61 5.82
N LEU A 133 10.63 23.75 5.16
CA LEU A 133 10.38 23.83 3.72
C LEU A 133 9.42 24.97 3.34
N LEU A 134 8.38 25.21 4.14
CA LEU A 134 7.35 26.22 3.89
C LEU A 134 7.80 27.67 4.18
N LEU A 135 8.94 27.86 4.86
CA LEU A 135 9.59 29.18 5.00
C LEU A 135 10.20 29.70 3.68
N ILE A 136 10.28 28.87 2.66
CA ILE A 136 10.87 29.21 1.35
C ILE A 136 9.77 29.77 0.44
N PRO A 137 10.03 30.85 -0.34
CA PRO A 137 9.05 31.39 -1.28
C PRO A 137 8.54 30.31 -2.25
N ALA A 138 7.22 30.15 -2.33
CA ALA A 138 6.56 29.08 -3.08
C ALA A 138 6.94 29.00 -4.58
N GLU A 139 7.46 30.09 -5.15
CA GLU A 139 8.01 30.16 -6.52
C GLU A 139 9.19 29.19 -6.77
N ARG A 140 9.87 28.72 -5.71
CA ARG A 140 10.93 27.69 -5.79
C ARG A 140 10.40 26.25 -5.71
N GLY A 141 9.11 26.09 -5.40
CA GLY A 141 8.35 24.84 -5.54
C GLY A 141 8.36 23.91 -4.33
N GLU A 142 9.08 24.17 -3.24
CA GLU A 142 9.32 23.20 -2.15
C GLU A 142 8.04 22.69 -1.47
N THR A 143 6.94 23.43 -1.61
CA THR A 143 5.58 23.01 -1.24
C THR A 143 5.18 21.66 -1.83
N HIS A 144 5.63 21.29 -3.03
CA HIS A 144 5.24 20.03 -3.67
C HIS A 144 5.83 18.80 -2.97
N TYR A 145 6.96 18.91 -2.25
CA TYR A 145 7.49 17.79 -1.46
C TYR A 145 6.63 17.54 -0.20
N VAL A 146 6.08 18.61 0.39
CA VAL A 146 5.12 18.52 1.50
C VAL A 146 3.81 17.88 1.02
N GLY A 147 3.22 18.42 -0.04
CA GLY A 147 1.99 17.88 -0.63
C GLY A 147 2.16 16.43 -1.12
N GLY A 148 3.25 16.12 -1.80
CA GLY A 148 3.61 14.77 -2.24
C GLY A 148 3.77 13.79 -1.07
N THR A 149 4.53 14.15 -0.03
CA THR A 149 4.71 13.29 1.15
C THR A 149 3.36 12.96 1.81
N LEU A 150 2.53 13.97 2.04
CA LEU A 150 1.19 13.79 2.61
C LEU A 150 0.27 12.92 1.72
N LYS A 151 0.33 13.10 0.39
CA LYS A 151 -0.42 12.26 -0.57
C LYS A 151 0.03 10.80 -0.53
N SER A 152 1.33 10.52 -0.51
CA SER A 152 1.86 9.15 -0.40
C SER A 152 1.45 8.47 0.89
N LEU A 153 1.46 9.22 2.00
CA LEU A 153 0.97 8.71 3.29
C LEU A 153 -0.53 8.37 3.25
N LYS A 154 -1.36 9.19 2.60
CA LYS A 154 -2.77 8.84 2.37
C LYS A 154 -2.92 7.60 1.48
N ILE A 155 -2.12 7.46 0.41
CA ILE A 155 -2.16 6.31 -0.49
C ILE A 155 -1.87 5.02 0.29
N PHE A 156 -0.82 5.02 1.12
CA PHE A 156 -0.46 3.91 1.99
C PHE A 156 -1.62 3.47 2.89
N ALA A 157 -2.21 4.40 3.65
CA ALA A 157 -3.37 4.11 4.50
C ALA A 157 -4.68 3.83 3.73
N ASN A 158 -4.72 4.04 2.42
CA ASN A 158 -5.85 3.65 1.57
C ASN A 158 -5.72 2.21 1.07
N ILE A 159 -4.51 1.71 0.79
CA ILE A 159 -4.29 0.31 0.40
C ILE A 159 -4.75 -0.62 1.54
N ILE A 160 -4.29 -0.38 2.77
CA ILE A 160 -4.69 -1.17 3.94
C ILE A 160 -6.21 -1.10 4.18
N HIS A 161 -6.80 0.08 3.99
CA HIS A 161 -8.25 0.24 4.12
C HIS A 161 -9.02 -0.57 3.09
N GLY A 162 -8.55 -0.66 1.84
CA GLY A 162 -9.17 -1.48 0.81
C GLY A 162 -9.28 -2.95 1.21
N VAL A 163 -8.28 -3.45 1.94
CA VAL A 163 -8.26 -4.81 2.49
C VAL A 163 -9.23 -4.99 3.65
N ILE A 164 -9.19 -4.11 4.66
CA ILE A 164 -9.89 -4.33 5.95
C ILE A 164 -11.29 -3.70 6.06
N ASP A 165 -11.75 -2.95 5.06
CA ASP A 165 -13.07 -2.30 5.09
C ASP A 165 -14.18 -3.36 5.10
N GLU A 166 -14.95 -3.37 6.19
CA GLU A 166 -16.02 -4.32 6.46
C GLU A 166 -17.18 -4.23 5.45
N ASN A 167 -17.29 -3.09 4.76
CA ASN A 167 -18.24 -2.85 3.66
C ASN A 167 -17.51 -2.73 2.30
N GLY A 168 -16.23 -3.09 2.26
CA GLY A 168 -15.36 -2.99 1.09
C GLY A 168 -15.53 -4.15 0.10
N LYS A 169 -14.49 -4.37 -0.71
CA LYS A 169 -14.47 -5.43 -1.74
C LYS A 169 -13.69 -6.68 -1.35
N ILE A 170 -12.73 -6.54 -0.43
CA ILE A 170 -11.71 -7.57 -0.16
C ILE A 170 -12.16 -8.40 1.05
N LEU A 171 -11.78 -8.05 2.29
CA LEU A 171 -12.23 -8.76 3.50
C LEU A 171 -13.47 -8.09 4.12
N SER A 172 -14.50 -7.89 3.28
CA SER A 172 -15.82 -7.44 3.71
C SER A 172 -16.52 -8.49 4.58
N ASN A 173 -17.54 -8.08 5.32
CA ASN A 173 -18.32 -9.01 6.16
C ASN A 173 -18.93 -10.17 5.34
N ASP A 174 -19.44 -9.88 4.14
CA ASP A 174 -20.01 -10.90 3.24
C ASP A 174 -18.94 -11.89 2.76
N ASN A 175 -17.79 -11.40 2.31
CA ASN A 175 -16.69 -12.26 1.88
C ASN A 175 -16.12 -13.09 3.03
N LEU A 176 -16.03 -12.54 4.24
CA LEU A 176 -15.63 -13.29 5.45
C LEU A 176 -16.61 -14.42 5.79
N VAL A 177 -17.92 -14.24 5.55
CA VAL A 177 -18.91 -15.32 5.68
C VAL A 177 -18.70 -16.41 4.63
N SER A 178 -18.43 -16.05 3.36
CA SER A 178 -18.11 -17.03 2.31
C SER A 178 -16.85 -17.81 2.64
N ILE A 179 -15.76 -17.13 3.01
CA ILE A 179 -14.48 -17.76 3.39
C ILE A 179 -14.66 -18.70 4.59
N LYS A 180 -15.46 -18.32 5.60
CA LYS A 180 -15.78 -19.19 6.76
C LYS A 180 -16.45 -20.51 6.36
N ASN A 181 -17.27 -20.48 5.31
CA ASN A 181 -18.04 -21.62 4.83
C ASN A 181 -17.28 -22.44 3.76
N SER A 182 -16.07 -22.03 3.37
CA SER A 182 -15.22 -22.78 2.45
C SER A 182 -14.51 -23.94 3.16
N ASN A 183 -14.32 -25.04 2.43
CA ASN A 183 -13.50 -26.17 2.85
C ASN A 183 -12.03 -26.06 2.39
N ASP A 184 -11.67 -25.03 1.62
CA ASP A 184 -10.30 -24.83 1.13
C ASP A 184 -9.41 -24.21 2.21
N ILE A 185 -8.82 -25.09 3.03
CA ILE A 185 -7.82 -24.76 4.04
C ILE A 185 -6.63 -24.02 3.42
N GLY A 186 -6.17 -24.43 2.23
CA GLY A 186 -4.99 -23.85 1.57
C GLY A 186 -5.22 -22.41 1.12
N GLY A 187 -6.40 -22.13 0.55
CA GLY A 187 -6.83 -20.78 0.19
C GLY A 187 -6.98 -19.86 1.41
N ILE A 188 -7.60 -20.35 2.50
CA ILE A 188 -7.73 -19.60 3.77
C ILE A 188 -6.34 -19.26 4.35
N VAL A 189 -5.44 -20.25 4.43
CA VAL A 189 -4.06 -20.05 4.92
C VAL A 189 -3.25 -19.13 4.01
N SER A 190 -3.45 -19.19 2.68
CA SER A 190 -2.83 -18.23 1.74
C SER A 190 -3.21 -16.79 2.09
N ILE A 191 -4.50 -16.52 2.29
CA ILE A 191 -5.00 -15.17 2.65
C ILE A 191 -4.41 -14.72 3.98
N LYS A 192 -4.43 -15.59 5.00
CA LYS A 192 -3.83 -15.31 6.31
C LYS A 192 -2.37 -14.88 6.16
N ASN A 193 -1.57 -15.64 5.42
CA ASN A 193 -0.15 -15.37 5.25
C ASN A 193 0.09 -14.04 4.52
N TYR A 194 -0.71 -13.70 3.50
CA TYR A 194 -0.62 -12.39 2.83
C TYR A 194 -0.98 -11.22 3.76
N ILE A 195 -1.88 -11.42 4.73
CA ILE A 195 -2.19 -10.42 5.78
C ILE A 195 -1.04 -10.28 6.78
N ASP A 196 -0.43 -11.40 7.20
CA ASP A 196 0.74 -11.39 8.08
C ASP A 196 1.92 -10.67 7.40
N ASP A 197 2.19 -10.96 6.11
CA ASP A 197 3.19 -10.25 5.30
C ASP A 197 2.87 -8.76 5.16
N MET A 198 1.61 -8.39 4.93
CA MET A 198 1.17 -7.00 4.85
C MET A 198 1.43 -6.24 6.16
N TYR A 199 1.19 -6.89 7.30
CA TYR A 199 1.53 -6.32 8.62
C TYR A 199 3.05 -6.13 8.78
N LEU A 200 3.88 -7.05 8.29
CA LEU A 200 5.34 -6.91 8.29
C LEU A 200 5.82 -5.75 7.42
N GLU A 201 5.25 -5.55 6.23
CA GLU A 201 5.55 -4.37 5.38
C GLU A 201 5.15 -3.05 6.05
N MET A 202 4.10 -3.03 6.86
CA MET A 202 3.70 -1.84 7.61
C MET A 202 4.66 -1.49 8.75
N ASP A 203 5.19 -2.48 9.44
CA ASP A 203 6.24 -2.27 10.45
C ASP A 203 7.58 -1.83 9.81
N LYS A 204 7.94 -2.41 8.64
CA LYS A 204 9.07 -1.94 7.83
C LYS A 204 8.89 -0.48 7.39
N PHE A 205 7.70 -0.11 6.92
CA PHE A 205 7.37 1.27 6.53
C PHE A 205 7.57 2.26 7.67
N LEU A 206 7.03 1.97 8.86
CA LEU A 206 7.17 2.83 10.05
C LEU A 206 8.65 3.06 10.38
N LYS A 207 9.44 1.98 10.49
CA LYS A 207 10.86 2.03 10.81
C LYS A 207 11.66 2.82 9.77
N LEU A 208 11.38 2.60 8.48
CA LEU A 208 12.02 3.35 7.39
C LEU A 208 11.70 4.84 7.46
N PHE A 209 10.45 5.20 7.75
CA PHE A 209 10.01 6.59 7.86
C PHE A 209 10.58 7.27 9.11
N GLU A 210 10.58 6.60 10.26
CA GLU A 210 11.22 7.10 11.49
C GLU A 210 12.71 7.41 11.31
N ASN A 211 13.44 6.51 10.63
CA ASN A 211 14.85 6.71 10.29
C ASN A 211 15.02 7.91 9.35
N MET A 212 14.23 7.97 8.27
CA MET A 212 14.24 9.09 7.33
C MET A 212 14.01 10.44 8.04
N ILE A 213 13.01 10.53 8.91
CA ILE A 213 12.70 11.74 9.67
C ILE A 213 13.82 12.11 10.66
N THR A 214 14.39 11.11 11.35
CA THR A 214 15.52 11.29 12.28
C THR A 214 16.78 11.79 11.57
N GLU A 215 16.98 11.42 10.31
CA GLU A 215 18.04 11.97 9.46
C GLU A 215 17.70 13.37 8.95
N LEU A 216 16.48 13.59 8.43
CA LEU A 216 16.01 14.87 7.88
C LEU A 216 16.17 16.06 8.86
N ILE A 217 15.95 15.84 10.15
CA ILE A 217 16.15 16.87 11.20
C ILE A 217 17.60 17.35 11.28
N LYS A 218 18.57 16.51 10.92
CA LYS A 218 20.01 16.80 11.00
C LYS A 218 20.54 17.49 9.74
N LEU A 219 19.70 17.66 8.70
CA LEU A 219 20.12 18.24 7.43
C LEU A 219 19.98 19.76 7.46
N ASP A 220 21.10 20.45 7.27
CA ASP A 220 21.13 21.91 7.24
C ASP A 220 20.59 22.48 5.93
N THR A 221 20.90 21.86 4.79
CA THR A 221 20.49 22.34 3.47
C THR A 221 19.09 21.87 3.06
N ILE A 222 18.42 22.69 2.26
CA ILE A 222 17.13 22.35 1.66
C ILE A 222 17.28 21.28 0.58
N GLU A 223 18.37 21.29 -0.19
CA GLU A 223 18.57 20.35 -1.30
C GLU A 223 18.74 18.91 -0.79
N ASP A 224 19.42 18.72 0.34
CA ASP A 224 19.52 17.40 0.98
C ASP A 224 18.15 16.90 1.48
N ILE A 225 17.35 17.80 2.06
CA ILE A 225 15.97 17.51 2.49
C ILE A 225 15.11 17.10 1.28
N ARG A 226 15.18 17.86 0.18
CA ARG A 226 14.48 17.54 -1.09
C ARG A 226 14.87 16.18 -1.62
N LYS A 227 16.17 15.91 -1.73
CA LYS A 227 16.70 14.63 -2.24
C LYS A 227 16.24 13.45 -1.39
N LYS A 228 16.20 13.61 -0.06
CA LYS A 228 15.76 12.58 0.89
C LYS A 228 14.23 12.36 0.88
N MET A 229 13.44 13.41 0.64
CA MET A 229 11.97 13.34 0.51
C MET A 229 11.49 12.98 -0.90
N ASN A 230 12.34 13.08 -1.93
CA ASN A 230 12.00 12.85 -3.33
C ASN A 230 11.27 11.51 -3.60
N PRO A 231 11.60 10.38 -2.96
CA PRO A 231 10.84 9.13 -3.15
C PRO A 231 9.36 9.28 -2.80
N LEU A 232 9.05 9.89 -1.65
CA LEU A 232 7.67 10.11 -1.23
C LEU A 232 6.95 11.13 -2.12
N TYR A 233 7.67 12.03 -2.78
CA TYR A 233 7.11 12.88 -3.83
C TYR A 233 6.80 12.09 -5.11
N MET A 234 7.70 11.20 -5.55
CA MET A 234 7.51 10.39 -6.75
C MET A 234 6.35 9.39 -6.63
N LEU A 235 6.18 8.75 -5.47
CA LEU A 235 5.06 7.83 -5.20
C LEU A 235 3.70 8.52 -5.38
N ALA A 236 3.52 9.75 -4.87
CA ALA A 236 2.28 10.50 -4.97
C ALA A 236 1.85 10.87 -6.39
N HIS A 237 2.77 10.78 -7.36
CA HIS A 237 2.55 11.15 -8.76
C HIS A 237 2.70 9.95 -9.72
N GLY A 238 2.78 8.71 -9.19
CA GLY A 238 2.91 7.50 -10.02
C GLY A 238 4.25 7.37 -10.75
N LEU A 239 5.30 8.07 -10.29
CA LEU A 239 6.60 8.16 -10.97
C LEU A 239 7.57 7.04 -10.58
N ALA A 240 7.19 6.14 -9.66
CA ALA A 240 8.04 5.07 -9.13
C ALA A 240 8.42 3.95 -10.13
N HIS A 241 7.96 4.04 -11.39
CA HIS A 241 8.19 3.02 -12.43
C HIS A 241 9.43 3.27 -13.31
N THR A 242 10.18 4.35 -13.09
CA THR A 242 11.44 4.60 -13.83
C THR A 242 12.55 3.64 -13.37
N LYS A 243 13.07 2.83 -14.31
CA LYS A 243 14.07 1.75 -14.09
C LYS A 243 15.32 2.08 -13.25
N ALA A 244 15.64 3.34 -13.03
CA ALA A 244 16.81 3.76 -12.24
C ALA A 244 16.62 3.69 -10.72
N ASP A 245 15.38 3.51 -10.25
CA ASP A 245 14.99 3.89 -8.88
C ASP A 245 14.20 2.79 -8.13
N ASN A 246 13.92 1.66 -8.77
CA ASN A 246 13.10 0.56 -8.25
C ASN A 246 13.68 -0.16 -7.03
N THR A 247 14.90 0.14 -6.62
CA THR A 247 15.55 -0.35 -5.40
C THR A 247 15.32 0.55 -4.18
N ASN A 248 14.64 1.70 -4.33
CA ASN A 248 14.32 2.56 -3.20
C ASN A 248 13.38 1.83 -2.22
N PRO A 249 13.74 1.71 -0.92
CA PRO A 249 12.93 0.95 0.03
C PRO A 249 11.47 1.40 0.14
N PHE A 250 11.16 2.69 -0.07
CA PHE A 250 9.77 3.15 -0.11
C PHE A 250 8.98 2.61 -1.31
N PHE A 251 9.62 2.44 -2.47
CA PHE A 251 8.96 1.94 -3.68
C PHE A 251 8.73 0.43 -3.59
N VAL A 252 9.70 -0.30 -3.03
CA VAL A 252 9.58 -1.73 -2.74
C VAL A 252 8.39 -1.99 -1.82
N ILE A 253 8.34 -1.34 -0.65
CA ILE A 253 7.24 -1.48 0.32
C ILE A 253 5.88 -1.13 -0.30
N PHE A 254 5.76 -0.03 -1.06
CA PHE A 254 4.49 0.34 -1.71
C PHE A 254 4.08 -0.64 -2.82
N SER A 255 5.03 -1.19 -3.55
CA SER A 255 4.79 -2.26 -4.53
C SER A 255 4.30 -3.52 -3.82
N ASP A 256 5.03 -4.00 -2.83
CA ASP A 256 4.76 -5.25 -2.13
C ASP A 256 3.41 -5.22 -1.42
N ILE A 257 3.09 -4.11 -0.75
CA ILE A 257 1.80 -3.95 -0.07
C ILE A 257 0.61 -3.85 -1.03
N THR A 258 0.82 -3.29 -2.23
CA THR A 258 -0.19 -3.29 -3.30
C THR A 258 -0.36 -4.70 -3.88
N ASN A 259 0.74 -5.41 -4.12
CA ASN A 259 0.73 -6.78 -4.62
C ASN A 259 0.07 -7.74 -3.63
N LEU A 260 0.31 -7.59 -2.33
CA LEU A 260 -0.36 -8.35 -1.27
C LEU A 260 -1.87 -8.07 -1.23
N SER A 261 -2.28 -6.80 -1.36
CA SER A 261 -3.70 -6.43 -1.48
C SER A 261 -4.37 -7.14 -2.66
N ASN A 262 -3.73 -7.14 -3.82
CA ASN A 262 -4.25 -7.80 -5.03
C ASN A 262 -4.32 -9.32 -4.85
N LYS A 263 -3.26 -9.95 -4.34
CA LYS A 263 -3.23 -11.41 -4.05
C LYS A 263 -4.34 -11.84 -3.07
N ILE A 264 -4.68 -11.00 -2.09
CA ILE A 264 -5.80 -11.24 -1.19
C ILE A 264 -7.13 -11.14 -1.97
N GLU A 265 -7.34 -10.11 -2.77
CA GLU A 265 -8.56 -9.95 -3.60
C GLU A 265 -8.72 -11.13 -4.58
N ASP A 266 -7.68 -11.47 -5.34
CA ASP A 266 -7.67 -12.59 -6.29
C ASP A 266 -8.02 -13.92 -5.60
N ARG A 267 -7.38 -14.24 -4.46
CA ARG A 267 -7.64 -15.49 -3.73
C ARG A 267 -9.05 -15.55 -3.13
N ILE A 268 -9.64 -14.41 -2.75
CA ILE A 268 -11.03 -14.35 -2.30
C ILE A 268 -11.99 -14.57 -3.47
N VAL A 269 -11.71 -14.01 -4.65
CA VAL A 269 -12.49 -14.24 -5.86
C VAL A 269 -12.46 -15.71 -6.26
N ASP A 270 -11.29 -16.35 -6.25
CA ASP A 270 -11.15 -17.79 -6.49
C ASP A 270 -12.03 -18.60 -5.52
N LEU A 271 -11.85 -18.39 -4.21
CA LEU A 271 -12.60 -19.10 -3.15
C LEU A 271 -14.12 -19.00 -3.34
N ILE A 272 -14.63 -17.82 -3.71
CA ILE A 272 -16.07 -17.61 -3.92
C ILE A 272 -16.54 -18.31 -5.21
N LEU A 273 -15.81 -18.19 -6.32
CA LEU A 273 -16.19 -18.81 -7.60
C LEU A 273 -16.19 -20.35 -7.56
N PHE A 274 -15.35 -20.95 -6.70
CA PHE A 274 -15.35 -22.40 -6.49
C PHE A 274 -16.44 -22.90 -5.53
N MET A 275 -17.19 -22.03 -4.84
CA MET A 275 -18.33 -22.42 -3.99
C MET A 275 -19.67 -22.49 -4.73
N ASP A 276 -19.77 -21.87 -5.91
CA ASP A 276 -20.99 -21.81 -6.74
C ASP A 276 -21.13 -22.97 -7.77
N ASN A 277 -20.24 -23.98 -7.72
CA ASN A 277 -20.22 -25.17 -8.61
C ASN A 277 -20.34 -26.49 -7.84
#